data_AF-A0A382UBH0-F1
#
_entry.id   AF-A0A382UBH0-F1
#
_cell.length_a   1.000
_cell.length_b   1.000
_cell.length_c   1.000
_cell.angle_alpha   90.00
_cell.angle_beta   90.00
_cell.angle_gamma   90.00
#
_symmetry.space_group_name_H-M   'P 1'
#
loop_
_entity.id
_entity.type
_entity.pdbx_description
1 polymer ?
#
loop_
_entity_poly.entity_id
_entity_poly.type
_entity_poly.pdbx_seq_one_letter_code
_entity_poly.pdbx_strand_id
1 'polypeptide(L)' 'MNFVFLIISLVLISGFVGSVFAQQMTVEKEYSLEEIAEMKNKAVLITTNEGTFMVELFPEDAPNTVNNFLKLVESGYY' A
#
# COMPACT_ATOMS: atom_id res chain seq x y z
N MET A 1 -28.15 2.75 39.55
CA MET A 1 -27.58 2.71 38.18
C MET A 1 -28.05 1.42 37.53
N ASN A 2 -28.86 1.50 36.48
CA ASN A 2 -29.56 0.34 35.92
C ASN A 2 -28.58 -0.52 35.11
N PHE A 3 -28.17 -1.66 35.66
CA PHE A 3 -27.20 -2.62 35.09
C PHE A 3 -27.55 -3.03 33.64
N VAL A 4 -28.83 -3.00 33.29
CA VAL A 4 -29.36 -3.25 31.94
C VAL A 4 -28.77 -2.27 30.89
N PHE A 5 -28.58 -1.00 31.24
CA PHE A 5 -28.00 -0.02 30.31
C PHE A 5 -26.51 -0.28 30.06
N LEU A 6 -25.78 -0.84 31.02
CA LEU A 6 -24.37 -1.22 30.84
C LEU A 6 -24.22 -2.40 29.88
N ILE A 7 -25.11 -3.39 29.96
CA ILE A 7 -25.09 -4.55 29.07
C ILE A 7 -25.41 -4.14 27.63
N ILE A 8 -26.40 -3.26 27.43
CA ILE A 8 -26.76 -2.76 26.09
C ILE A 8 -25.60 -1.97 25.47
N SER A 9 -24.91 -1.14 26.26
CA SER A 9 -23.73 -0.41 25.80
C SER A 9 -22.60 -1.36 25.37
N LEU A 10 -22.32 -2.41 26.16
CA LEU A 10 -21.26 -3.38 25.88
C LEU A 10 -21.51 -4.16 24.56
N VAL A 11 -22.77 -4.51 24.27
CA VAL A 11 -23.17 -5.22 23.05
C VAL A 11 -23.07 -4.32 21.81
N LEU A 12 -23.36 -3.02 21.94
CA LEU A 12 -23.25 -2.08 20.83
C LEU A 12 -21.78 -1.81 20.42
N ILE A 13 -20.86 -1.82 21.38
CA ILE A 13 -19.44 -1.55 21.12
C ILE A 13 -18.79 -2.76 20.43
N SER A 14 -19.14 -4.00 20.78
CA SER A 14 -18.56 -5.21 20.16
C SER A 14 -18.97 -5.41 18.70
N GLY A 15 -20.14 -4.91 18.29
CA GLY A 15 -20.61 -4.97 16.89
C GLY A 15 -19.89 -4.00 15.94
N PHE A 16 -19.17 -3.00 16.45
CA PHE A 16 -18.52 -1.96 15.64
C PHE A 16 -17.00 -2.13 15.48
N VAL A 17 -16.35 -2.92 16.35
CA VAL A 17 -14.88 -3.08 16.34
C VAL A 17 -14.36 -3.85 15.11
N GLY A 18 -15.16 -4.71 14.50
CA GLY A 18 -14.73 -5.55 13.37
C GLY A 18 -14.41 -4.78 12.07
N SER A 19 -15.08 -3.66 11.81
CA SER A 19 -14.95 -2.92 10.54
C SER A 19 -13.69 -2.07 10.46
N VAL A 20 -13.11 -1.67 11.59
CA VAL A 20 -12.00 -0.71 11.65
C VAL A 20 -10.65 -1.38 11.39
N PHE A 21 -10.54 -2.69 11.65
CA PHE A 21 -9.30 -3.46 11.46
C PHE A 21 -8.99 -3.85 10.01
N ALA A 22 -9.95 -3.75 9.08
CA ALA A 22 -9.71 -4.03 7.66
C ALA A 22 -9.04 -2.85 6.91
N GLN A 23 -9.01 -1.66 7.52
CA GLN A 23 -8.34 -0.51 6.93
C GLN A 23 -6.87 -0.53 7.36
N GLN A 24 -6.06 -1.27 6.60
CA GLN A 24 -4.61 -1.17 6.69
C GLN A 24 -4.22 0.27 6.32
N MET A 25 -3.90 1.08 7.33
CA MET A 25 -3.39 2.43 7.14
C MET A 25 -2.06 2.29 6.39
N THR A 26 -2.05 2.67 5.11
CA THR A 26 -0.81 2.79 4.34
C THR A 26 0.00 3.89 5.00
N VAL A 27 0.97 3.52 5.83
CA VAL A 27 1.96 4.46 6.34
C VAL A 27 2.76 4.90 5.11
N GLU A 28 2.52 6.14 4.66
CA GLU A 28 3.33 6.72 3.59
C GLU A 28 4.75 6.88 4.12
N LYS A 29 5.70 6.15 3.52
CA LYS A 29 7.11 6.33 3.81
C LYS A 29 7.56 7.60 3.09
N GLU A 30 8.23 8.50 3.82
CA GLU A 30 8.99 9.59 3.20
C GLU A 30 10.32 9.05 2.67
N TYR A 31 10.70 9.47 1.47
CA TYR A 31 11.92 9.05 0.78
C TYR A 31 12.92 10.20 0.67
N SER A 32 14.21 9.91 0.78
CA SER A 32 15.27 10.89 0.54
C SER A 32 15.44 11.17 -0.95
N LEU A 33 16.07 12.31 -1.30
CA LEU A 33 16.34 12.65 -2.70
C LEU A 33 17.23 11.61 -3.40
N GLU A 34 18.14 10.99 -2.65
CA GLU A 34 19.00 9.91 -3.14
C GLU A 34 18.19 8.65 -3.46
N GLU A 35 17.24 8.26 -2.60
CA GLU A 35 16.34 7.13 -2.86
C GLU A 35 15.45 7.39 -4.08
N ILE A 36 14.94 8.62 -4.23
CA ILE A 36 14.16 9.04 -5.41
C ILE A 36 15.01 8.94 -6.69
N ALA A 37 16.24 9.45 -6.65
CA ALA A 37 17.15 9.38 -7.78
C ALA A 37 17.53 7.94 -8.14
N GLU A 38 17.72 7.06 -7.14
CA GLU A 38 17.96 5.64 -7.38
C GLU A 38 16.78 4.99 -8.12
N MET A 39 15.55 5.22 -7.65
CA MET A 39 14.35 4.68 -8.28
C MET A 39 14.15 5.23 -9.70
N LYS A 40 14.48 6.51 -9.94
CA LYS A 40 14.31 7.17 -11.25
C LYS A 40 15.23 6.57 -12.32
N ASN A 41 16.38 6.04 -11.91
CA ASN A 41 17.33 5.39 -12.82
C ASN A 41 16.97 3.92 -13.13
N LYS A 42 15.84 3.42 -12.63
CA LYS A 42 15.34 2.07 -12.91
C LYS A 42 14.27 2.12 -14.01
N ALA A 43 14.27 1.12 -14.88
CA ALA A 43 13.22 0.86 -15.86
C ALA A 43 12.82 -0.62 -15.77
N VAL A 44 11.56 -0.92 -16.08
CA VAL A 44 11.02 -2.28 -16.01
C VAL A 44 10.69 -2.76 -17.42
N LEU A 45 11.19 -3.93 -17.80
CA LEU A 45 10.86 -4.58 -19.06
C LEU A 45 9.76 -5.62 -18.80
N ILE A 46 8.62 -5.45 -19.46
CA ILE A 46 7.47 -6.36 -19.34
C ILE A 46 7.38 -7.17 -20.63
N THR A 47 7.42 -8.49 -20.51
CA THR A 47 7.23 -9.42 -21.63
C THR A 47 5.92 -10.16 -21.46
N THR A 48 5.07 -10.07 -22.48
CA THR A 48 3.79 -10.75 -22.58
C THR A 48 3.78 -11.65 -23.82
N ASN A 49 2.72 -12.44 -23.99
CA ASN A 49 2.53 -13.22 -25.22
C ASN A 49 2.35 -12.34 -26.48
N GLU A 50 1.97 -11.07 -26.32
CA GLU A 50 1.75 -10.12 -27.43
C GLU A 50 2.99 -9.25 -27.73
N GLY A 51 4.07 -9.42 -26.95
CA GLY A 51 5.32 -8.69 -27.14
C GLY A 51 5.91 -8.13 -25.86
N THR A 52 7.00 -7.38 -26.03
CA THR A 52 7.80 -6.81 -24.94
C THR A 52 7.79 -5.29 -25.03
N PHE A 53 7.60 -4.63 -23.90
CA PHE A 53 7.65 -3.17 -23.79
C PHE A 53 8.35 -2.74 -22.50
N MET A 54 8.90 -1.54 -22.51
CA MET A 54 9.63 -0.96 -21.38
C MET A 54 8.80 0.12 -20.70
N VAL A 55 8.84 0.16 -19.36
CA VAL A 55 8.16 1.12 -18.51
C VAL A 55 9.20 1.97 -17.79
N GLU A 56 9.12 3.29 -17.97
CA GLU A 56 9.85 4.30 -17.21
C GLU A 56 9.05 4.71 -15.96
N LEU A 57 9.74 5.03 -14.87
CA LEU A 57 9.15 5.31 -13.56
C LEU A 57 9.41 6.76 -13.13
N PHE A 58 8.41 7.37 -12.48
CA PHE A 58 8.45 8.77 -12.01
C PHE A 58 8.28 8.83 -10.48
N PRO A 59 9.33 8.49 -9.70
CA PRO A 59 9.25 8.48 -8.24
C PRO A 59 9.08 9.88 -7.63
N GLU A 60 9.43 10.96 -8.34
CA GLU A 60 9.19 12.33 -7.92
C GLU A 60 7.70 12.64 -7.68
N ASP A 61 6.81 12.02 -8.44
CA ASP A 61 5.36 12.27 -8.36
C ASP A 61 4.67 11.26 -7.42
N ALA A 62 5.16 10.01 -7.35
CA ALA A 62 4.52 8.93 -6.60
C ALA A 62 5.53 7.91 -6.02
N PRO A 63 6.35 8.31 -5.02
CA PRO A 63 7.49 7.50 -4.57
C PRO A 63 7.08 6.19 -3.91
N ASN A 64 6.02 6.22 -3.09
CA ASN A 64 5.48 5.03 -2.43
C ASN A 64 4.97 4.00 -3.46
N THR A 65 4.26 4.48 -4.50
CA THR A 65 3.73 3.63 -5.57
C THR A 65 4.85 3.01 -6.39
N VAL A 66 5.84 3.80 -6.79
CA VAL A 66 7.01 3.32 -7.55
C VAL A 66 7.78 2.27 -6.77
N ASN A 67 8.08 2.53 -5.49
CA ASN A 67 8.75 1.56 -4.64
C ASN A 67 7.93 0.26 -4.45
N ASN A 68 6.62 0.35 -4.22
CA ASN A 68 5.79 -0.84 -4.08
C ASN A 68 5.74 -1.65 -5.38
N PHE A 69 5.61 -0.97 -6.53
CA PHE A 69 5.66 -1.62 -7.83
C PHE A 69 7.00 -2.33 -8.07
N LEU A 70 8.12 -1.67 -7.81
CA LEU A 70 9.46 -2.26 -7.94
C LEU A 70 9.63 -3.49 -7.04
N LYS A 71 9.15 -3.44 -5.78
CA LYS A 71 9.19 -4.59 -4.88
C LYS A 71 8.42 -5.80 -5.41
N LEU A 72 7.27 -5.58 -6.04
CA LEU A 72 6.46 -6.65 -6.64
C LEU A 72 7.13 -7.22 -7.90
N VAL A 73 7.81 -6.39 -8.69
CA VAL A 73 8.60 -6.84 -9.84
C VAL A 73 9.80 -7.67 -9.37
N GLU A 74 10.56 -7.18 -8.39
CA GLU A 74 11.73 -7.88 -7.83
C GLU A 74 11.37 -9.20 -7.15
N SER A 75 10.15 -9.33 -6.60
CA SER A 75 9.66 -10.59 -6.03
C SER A 75 9.12 -11.58 -7.07
N GLY A 76 9.02 -11.19 -8.35
CA GLY A 76 8.45 -12.02 -9.41
C GLY A 76 6.93 -12.22 -9.29
N TYR A 77 6.21 -11.25 -8.70
CA TYR A 77 4.77 -11.35 -8.52
C TYR A 77 3.98 -11.21 -9.83
N TYR A 78 4.47 -10.38 -10.76
CA TYR A 78 3.90 -10.16 -12.10
C TYR A 78 4.51 -11.11 -13.13
#